data_AF-A0A0B1SAA0-F1
#
_entry.id   AF-A0A0B1SAA0-F1
#
_cell.length_a   1.000
_cell.length_b   1.000
_cell.length_c   1.000
_cell.angle_alpha   90.00
_cell.angle_beta   90.00
_cell.angle_gamma   90.00
#
_symmetry.space_group_name_H-M   'P 1'
#
loop_
_entity.id
_entity.type
_entity.pdbx_description
1 polymer ?
#
loop_
_entity_poly.entity_id
_entity_poly.type
_entity_poly.pdbx_seq_one_letter_code
_entity_poly.pdbx_strand_id
1 'polypeptide(L)'
;VEEWAGASASAPLPSESSITPTNNAVASVQAELTQLTLNQAPPPSDDLKAQTEGTMKWCQQLKEQVTVMENRIRSNNARGRSVLNDTAIQGLFSTLTEFHSQVLGALTKLEEERGMFGRKWTKRMQLYREVFAAYYESLQDHLGHISEARLAIDELRSEHERRRQERLAEEQRQRQAQMKQTLEIMRMKKHAMLMEQRNAALQRFQHQEMQARRNQVGFLQHLIF
;
A
#
# COMPACT_ATOMS: atom_id res chain seq x y z
N VAL A 1 0.50 -68.01 -12.41
CA VAL A 1 -0.43 -68.18 -11.27
C VAL A 1 0.34 -67.68 -10.07
N GLU A 2 0.32 -66.35 -9.91
CA GLU A 2 -0.37 -65.65 -8.79
C GLU A 2 0.55 -65.68 -7.55
N GLU A 3 0.89 -64.60 -6.86
CA GLU A 3 0.25 -63.31 -6.65
C GLU A 3 1.33 -62.35 -6.09
N TRP A 4 1.52 -61.19 -6.71
CA TRP A 4 2.31 -60.09 -6.17
C TRP A 4 1.33 -59.01 -5.72
N ALA A 5 1.12 -58.86 -4.42
CA ALA A 5 0.46 -57.69 -3.86
C ALA A 5 0.87 -57.52 -2.40
N GLY A 6 1.65 -56.49 -2.09
CA GLY A 6 1.99 -56.16 -0.71
C GLY A 6 2.87 -54.93 -0.58
N ALA A 7 2.27 -53.88 -0.02
CA ALA A 7 2.89 -52.65 0.50
C ALA A 7 3.16 -51.52 -0.50
N SER A 8 2.13 -50.72 -0.77
CA SER A 8 2.28 -49.29 -1.03
C SER A 8 1.65 -48.52 0.13
N ALA A 9 2.48 -48.13 1.10
CA ALA A 9 2.10 -47.22 2.17
C ALA A 9 2.32 -45.78 1.68
N SER A 10 1.30 -45.20 1.05
CA SER A 10 1.28 -43.76 0.73
C SER A 10 1.15 -42.95 2.03
N ALA A 11 2.22 -42.26 2.41
CA ALA A 11 2.17 -41.19 3.39
C ALA A 11 1.47 -39.96 2.79
N PRO A 12 0.56 -39.28 3.50
CA PRO A 12 -0.04 -38.05 3.00
C PRO A 12 0.95 -36.89 3.12
N LEU A 13 1.14 -36.16 2.02
CA LEU A 13 1.86 -34.89 1.97
C LEU A 13 1.09 -33.81 2.76
N PRO A 14 1.76 -32.92 3.53
CA PRO A 14 1.11 -31.82 4.20
C PRO A 14 0.66 -30.79 3.15
N SER A 15 -0.62 -30.45 3.23
CA SER A 15 -1.32 -29.52 2.34
C SER A 15 -0.60 -28.17 2.28
N GLU A 16 -0.25 -27.74 1.06
CA GLU A 16 0.11 -26.36 0.77
C GLU A 16 -1.09 -25.48 1.10
N SER A 17 -0.99 -24.73 2.20
CA SER A 17 -1.88 -23.62 2.51
C SER A 17 -1.68 -22.55 1.45
N SER A 18 -2.50 -22.64 0.40
CA SER A 18 -2.68 -21.61 -0.61
C SER A 18 -3.25 -20.36 0.09
N ILE A 19 -2.35 -19.44 0.46
CA ILE A 19 -2.72 -18.10 0.88
C ILE A 19 -3.16 -17.37 -0.38
N THR A 20 -4.46 -17.42 -0.68
CA THR A 20 -5.06 -16.51 -1.64
C THR A 20 -5.01 -15.10 -1.05
N PRO A 21 -4.40 -14.10 -1.71
CA PRO A 21 -4.63 -12.73 -1.32
C PRO A 21 -6.08 -12.39 -1.67
N THR A 22 -6.92 -12.31 -0.64
CA THR A 22 -8.30 -11.82 -0.74
C THR A 22 -8.31 -10.46 -1.42
N ASN A 23 -8.75 -10.47 -2.67
CA ASN A 23 -8.76 -9.34 -3.60
C ASN A 23 -9.97 -8.40 -3.36
N ASN A 24 -10.35 -8.18 -2.10
CA ASN A 24 -11.56 -7.41 -1.75
C ASN A 24 -11.34 -5.88 -1.79
N ALA A 25 -10.10 -5.40 -1.79
CA ALA A 25 -9.81 -3.96 -1.83
C ALA A 25 -10.09 -3.34 -3.22
N VAL A 26 -9.84 -4.09 -4.30
CA VAL A 26 -9.90 -3.57 -5.67
C VAL A 26 -11.35 -3.26 -6.10
N ALA A 27 -12.32 -4.05 -5.63
CA ALA A 27 -13.74 -3.82 -5.92
C ALA A 27 -14.28 -2.54 -5.25
N SER A 28 -13.76 -2.18 -4.07
CA SER A 28 -14.18 -0.97 -3.34
C SER A 28 -13.72 0.31 -4.05
N VAL A 29 -12.48 0.32 -4.57
CA VAL A 29 -11.90 1.48 -5.26
C VAL A 29 -12.58 1.71 -6.62
N GLN A 30 -13.01 0.65 -7.28
CA GLN A 30 -13.69 0.73 -8.58
C GLN A 30 -15.13 1.25 -8.44
N ALA A 31 -15.80 0.96 -7.33
CA ALA A 31 -17.12 1.50 -7.00
C ALA A 31 -17.08 3.01 -6.72
N GLU A 32 -16.04 3.51 -6.04
CA GLU A 32 -15.86 4.95 -5.78
C GLU A 32 -15.57 5.76 -7.05
N LEU A 33 -14.79 5.21 -8.00
CA LEU A 33 -14.46 5.88 -9.26
C LEU A 33 -15.69 6.04 -10.18
N THR A 34 -16.64 5.10 -10.10
CA THR A 34 -17.86 5.11 -10.93
C THR A 34 -18.88 6.14 -10.41
N GLN A 35 -18.88 6.44 -9.12
CA GLN A 35 -19.77 7.46 -8.54
C GLN A 35 -19.34 8.91 -8.83
N LEU A 36 -18.08 9.15 -9.19
CA LEU A 36 -17.55 10.49 -9.45
C LEU A 36 -17.74 10.99 -10.90
N THR A 37 -18.17 10.14 -11.84
CA THR A 37 -18.08 10.44 -13.29
C THR A 37 -19.41 10.82 -13.98
N LEU A 38 -20.56 10.81 -13.32
CA LEU A 38 -21.82 11.28 -13.94
C LEU A 38 -22.48 12.40 -13.14
N ASN A 39 -21.96 13.61 -13.28
CA ASN A 39 -22.78 14.81 -13.22
C ASN A 39 -22.39 15.68 -14.40
N GLN A 40 -22.91 15.32 -15.58
CA GLN A 40 -22.95 16.21 -16.73
C GLN A 40 -23.56 17.53 -16.27
N ALA A 41 -22.90 18.64 -16.61
CA ALA A 41 -23.46 19.97 -16.39
C ALA A 41 -24.86 20.01 -17.05
N PRO A 42 -25.92 20.39 -16.32
CA PRO A 42 -27.24 20.48 -16.90
C PRO A 42 -27.22 21.47 -18.07
N PRO A 43 -27.95 21.20 -19.18
CA PRO A 43 -28.11 22.16 -20.25
C PRO A 43 -28.69 23.47 -19.69
N PRO A 44 -28.39 24.64 -20.30
CA PRO A 44 -28.98 25.90 -19.85
C PRO A 44 -30.50 25.76 -19.89
N SER A 45 -31.13 25.89 -18.74
CA SER A 45 -32.58 25.81 -18.59
C SER A 45 -33.24 26.82 -19.53
N ASP A 46 -34.31 26.42 -20.23
CA ASP A 46 -35.08 27.29 -21.13
C ASP A 46 -35.50 28.61 -20.46
N ASP A 47 -35.66 28.57 -19.14
CA ASP A 47 -35.95 29.71 -18.27
C ASP A 47 -34.89 30.82 -18.35
N LEU A 48 -33.60 30.46 -18.43
CA LEU A 48 -32.49 31.41 -18.52
C LEU A 48 -32.44 32.10 -19.89
N LYS A 49 -32.78 31.36 -20.96
CA LYS A 49 -32.91 31.91 -22.31
C LYS A 49 -34.07 32.89 -22.40
N ALA A 50 -35.24 32.53 -21.86
CA ALA A 50 -36.41 33.40 -21.82
C ALA A 50 -36.14 34.69 -21.01
N GLN A 51 -35.47 34.57 -19.86
CA GLN A 51 -35.06 35.72 -19.07
C GLN A 51 -34.08 36.64 -19.83
N THR A 52 -33.10 36.06 -20.52
CA THR A 52 -32.11 36.82 -21.31
C THR A 52 -32.78 37.57 -22.46
N GLU A 53 -33.70 36.93 -23.18
CA GLU A 53 -34.45 37.55 -24.27
C GLU A 53 -35.33 38.70 -23.76
N GLY A 54 -35.99 38.52 -22.60
CA GLY A 54 -36.76 39.56 -21.94
C GLY A 54 -35.92 40.79 -21.56
N THR A 55 -34.74 40.57 -20.97
CA THR A 55 -33.80 41.66 -20.64
C THR A 55 -33.31 42.39 -21.89
N MET A 56 -33.05 41.66 -22.99
CA MET A 56 -32.58 42.26 -24.24
C MET A 56 -33.63 43.19 -24.87
N LYS A 57 -34.89 42.76 -24.91
CA LYS A 57 -36.02 43.59 -25.38
C LYS A 57 -36.19 44.84 -24.53
N TRP A 58 -36.07 44.71 -23.20
CA TRP A 58 -36.16 45.84 -22.29
C TRP A 58 -35.00 46.84 -22.47
N CYS A 59 -33.76 46.37 -22.63
CA CYS A 59 -32.62 47.24 -22.95
C CYS A 59 -32.81 47.99 -24.27
N GLN A 60 -33.39 47.34 -25.28
CA GLN A 60 -33.72 47.97 -26.55
C GLN A 60 -34.77 49.07 -26.36
N GLN A 61 -35.83 48.80 -25.62
CA GLN A 61 -36.86 49.80 -25.30
C GLN A 61 -36.28 51.00 -24.54
N LEU A 62 -35.41 50.77 -23.54
CA LEU A 62 -34.71 51.84 -22.83
C LEU A 62 -33.89 52.71 -23.80
N LYS A 63 -33.10 52.08 -24.68
CA LYS A 63 -32.29 52.78 -25.68
C LYS A 63 -33.15 53.62 -26.63
N GLU A 64 -34.28 53.10 -27.07
CA GLU A 64 -35.23 53.82 -27.91
C GLU A 64 -35.81 55.05 -27.18
N GLN A 65 -36.23 54.90 -25.91
CA GLN A 65 -36.73 56.03 -25.12
C GLN A 65 -35.67 57.11 -24.88
N VAL A 66 -34.42 56.72 -24.56
CA VAL A 66 -33.28 57.67 -24.47
C VAL A 66 -33.11 58.42 -25.79
N THR A 67 -33.11 57.70 -26.92
CA THR A 67 -32.88 58.28 -28.25
C THR A 67 -33.99 59.26 -28.63
N VAL A 68 -35.26 58.91 -28.35
CA VAL A 68 -36.41 59.79 -28.59
C VAL A 68 -36.31 61.05 -27.74
N MET A 69 -35.97 60.92 -26.46
CA MET A 69 -35.80 62.06 -25.56
C MET A 69 -34.65 62.97 -26.02
N GLU A 70 -33.50 62.39 -26.38
CA GLU A 70 -32.32 63.12 -26.87
C GLU A 70 -32.64 63.91 -28.14
N ASN A 71 -33.30 63.27 -29.12
CA ASN A 71 -33.71 63.92 -30.36
C ASN A 71 -34.67 65.09 -30.11
N ARG A 72 -35.54 64.97 -29.12
CA ARG A 72 -36.52 65.99 -28.76
C ARG A 72 -35.86 67.17 -28.02
N ILE A 73 -34.90 66.91 -27.15
CA ILE A 73 -34.06 67.93 -26.51
C ILE A 73 -33.26 68.70 -27.58
N ARG A 74 -32.62 67.98 -28.49
CA ARG A 74 -31.83 68.55 -29.59
C ARG A 74 -32.69 69.44 -30.49
N SER A 75 -33.90 68.99 -30.83
CA SER A 75 -34.87 69.74 -31.64
C SER A 75 -35.35 71.03 -30.95
N ASN A 76 -35.68 70.96 -29.65
CA ASN A 76 -36.09 72.16 -28.91
C ASN A 76 -34.95 73.17 -28.79
N ASN A 77 -33.73 72.70 -28.52
CA ASN A 77 -32.54 73.55 -28.43
C ASN A 77 -32.23 74.23 -29.77
N ALA A 78 -32.23 73.49 -30.88
CA ALA A 78 -32.01 74.03 -32.22
C ALA A 78 -33.04 75.10 -32.63
N ARG A 79 -34.25 75.07 -32.05
CA ARG A 79 -35.32 76.04 -32.30
C ARG A 79 -35.37 77.17 -31.27
N GLY A 80 -34.42 77.23 -30.33
CA GLY A 80 -34.38 78.23 -29.26
C GLY A 80 -35.53 78.12 -28.25
N ARG A 81 -36.17 76.94 -28.14
CA ARG A 81 -37.30 76.71 -27.23
C ARG A 81 -36.83 76.08 -25.93
N SER A 82 -37.43 76.51 -24.83
CA SER A 82 -37.20 75.88 -23.52
C SER A 82 -37.69 74.43 -23.52
N VAL A 83 -36.76 73.52 -23.22
CA VAL A 83 -37.00 72.08 -23.04
C VAL A 83 -37.98 71.80 -21.90
N LEU A 84 -38.01 72.67 -20.88
CA LEU A 84 -38.86 72.53 -19.70
C LEU A 84 -40.35 72.61 -20.02
N ASN A 85 -40.73 73.29 -21.11
CA ASN A 85 -42.12 73.47 -21.52
C ASN A 85 -42.65 72.29 -22.34
N ASP A 86 -41.81 71.30 -22.69
CA ASP A 86 -42.20 70.13 -23.46
C ASP A 86 -42.68 69.00 -22.53
N THR A 87 -44.00 68.87 -22.40
CA THR A 87 -44.64 67.83 -21.57
C THR A 87 -44.27 66.41 -21.97
N ALA A 88 -43.89 66.15 -23.22
CA ALA A 88 -43.45 64.81 -23.60
C ALA A 88 -42.03 64.51 -23.10
N ILE A 89 -41.14 65.50 -23.01
CA ILE A 89 -39.81 65.33 -22.41
C ILE A 89 -39.95 65.06 -20.92
N GLN A 90 -40.89 65.74 -20.24
CA GLN A 90 -41.21 65.46 -18.84
C GLN A 90 -41.73 64.02 -18.65
N GLY A 91 -42.63 63.55 -19.52
CA GLY A 91 -43.12 62.16 -19.49
C GLY A 91 -42.00 61.14 -19.73
N LEU A 92 -41.16 61.37 -20.75
CA LEU A 92 -39.99 60.54 -21.04
C LEU A 92 -39.02 60.49 -19.85
N PHE A 93 -38.78 61.63 -19.19
CA PHE A 93 -37.91 61.70 -18.02
C PHE A 93 -38.42 60.86 -16.86
N SER A 94 -39.74 60.90 -16.58
CA SER A 94 -40.36 60.04 -15.56
C SER A 94 -40.17 58.55 -15.87
N THR A 95 -40.46 58.13 -17.11
CA THR A 95 -40.25 56.74 -17.55
C THR A 95 -38.78 56.34 -17.50
N LEU A 96 -37.86 57.23 -17.89
CA LEU A 96 -36.42 56.95 -17.86
C LEU A 96 -35.88 56.82 -16.44
N THR A 97 -36.42 57.61 -15.50
CA THR A 97 -36.07 57.53 -14.07
C THR A 97 -36.51 56.19 -13.48
N GLU A 98 -37.68 55.70 -13.87
CA GLU A 98 -38.15 54.36 -13.50
C GLU A 98 -37.26 53.26 -14.11
N PHE A 99 -36.87 53.37 -15.37
CA PHE A 99 -35.93 52.42 -15.96
C PHE A 99 -34.57 52.45 -15.28
N HIS A 100 -34.09 53.62 -14.85
CA HIS A 100 -32.81 53.73 -14.14
C HIS A 100 -32.80 52.94 -12.82
N SER A 101 -33.89 52.99 -12.04
CA SER A 101 -33.98 52.18 -10.82
C SER A 101 -34.01 50.68 -11.12
N GLN A 102 -34.71 50.28 -12.19
CA GLN A 102 -34.72 48.90 -12.68
C GLN A 102 -33.34 48.41 -13.13
N VAL A 103 -32.54 49.25 -13.83
CA VAL A 103 -31.15 48.94 -14.23
C VAL A 103 -30.28 48.64 -13.00
N LEU A 104 -30.34 49.50 -11.98
CA LEU A 104 -29.53 49.32 -10.78
C LEU A 104 -29.88 48.03 -10.03
N GLY A 105 -31.17 47.71 -9.92
CA GLY A 105 -31.64 46.45 -9.33
C GLY A 105 -31.14 45.23 -10.10
N ALA A 106 -31.25 45.26 -11.43
CA ALA A 106 -30.78 44.17 -12.29
C ALA A 106 -29.26 43.97 -12.21
N LEU A 107 -28.48 45.06 -12.22
CA LEU A 107 -27.02 44.99 -12.07
C LEU A 107 -26.61 44.36 -10.73
N THR A 108 -27.24 44.78 -9.64
CA THR A 108 -26.97 44.26 -8.29
C THR A 108 -27.27 42.75 -8.22
N LYS A 109 -28.43 42.34 -8.74
CA LYS A 109 -28.82 40.93 -8.78
C LYS A 109 -27.84 40.08 -9.58
N LEU A 110 -27.44 40.53 -10.77
CA LEU A 110 -26.46 39.81 -11.60
C LEU A 110 -25.09 39.70 -10.93
N GLU A 111 -24.67 40.74 -10.20
CA GLU A 111 -23.43 40.71 -9.43
C GLU A 111 -23.47 39.70 -8.27
N GLU A 112 -24.59 39.64 -7.54
CA GLU A 112 -24.81 38.64 -6.48
C GLU A 112 -24.82 37.21 -7.03
N GLU A 113 -25.51 36.98 -8.15
CA GLU A 113 -25.55 35.67 -8.82
C GLU A 113 -24.16 35.26 -9.30
N ARG A 114 -23.41 36.17 -9.94
CA ARG A 114 -22.01 35.94 -10.34
C ARG A 114 -21.13 35.62 -9.14
N GLY A 115 -21.26 36.37 -8.05
CA GLY A 115 -20.51 36.14 -6.82
C GLY A 115 -20.85 34.81 -6.14
N MET A 116 -22.14 34.46 -6.08
CA MET A 116 -22.61 33.18 -5.54
C MET A 116 -22.10 32.01 -6.38
N PHE A 117 -22.19 32.12 -7.70
CA PHE A 117 -21.64 31.14 -8.64
C PHE A 117 -20.15 30.99 -8.38
N GLY A 118 -19.36 32.07 -8.39
CA GLY A 118 -17.92 32.04 -8.09
C GLY A 118 -17.59 31.34 -6.77
N ARG A 119 -18.34 31.61 -5.69
CA ARG A 119 -18.19 30.90 -4.41
C ARG A 119 -18.53 29.41 -4.51
N LYS A 120 -19.57 29.03 -5.25
CA LYS A 120 -19.92 27.62 -5.48
C LYS A 120 -18.86 26.90 -6.32
N TRP A 121 -18.32 27.53 -7.36
CA TRP A 121 -17.27 26.95 -8.21
C TRP A 121 -15.97 26.73 -7.45
N THR A 122 -15.52 27.72 -6.69
CA THR A 122 -14.32 27.60 -5.87
C THR A 122 -14.46 26.48 -4.85
N LYS A 123 -15.59 26.41 -4.14
CA LYS A 123 -15.86 25.31 -3.19
C LYS A 123 -15.88 23.94 -3.88
N ARG A 124 -16.51 23.84 -5.05
CA ARG A 124 -16.54 22.59 -5.83
C ARG A 124 -15.15 22.18 -6.28
N MET A 125 -14.36 23.12 -6.78
CA MET A 125 -13.00 22.88 -7.26
C MET A 125 -12.07 22.45 -6.12
N GLN A 126 -12.22 23.05 -4.94
CA GLN A 126 -11.52 22.61 -3.74
C GLN A 126 -11.91 21.18 -3.36
N LEU A 127 -13.20 20.85 -3.37
CA LEU A 127 -13.68 19.49 -3.11
C LEU A 127 -13.08 18.48 -4.10
N TYR A 128 -13.10 18.78 -5.40
CA TYR A 128 -12.48 17.92 -6.41
C TYR A 128 -10.98 17.72 -6.17
N ARG A 129 -10.28 18.77 -5.76
CA ARG A 129 -8.84 18.70 -5.45
C ARG A 129 -8.57 17.79 -4.26
N GLU A 130 -9.35 17.93 -3.18
CA GLU A 130 -9.22 17.11 -1.97
C GLU A 130 -9.54 15.64 -2.25
N VAL A 131 -10.62 15.36 -2.97
CA VAL A 131 -11.01 13.99 -3.37
C VAL A 131 -9.94 13.36 -4.26
N PHE A 132 -9.41 14.11 -5.23
CA PHE A 132 -8.34 13.62 -6.10
C PHE A 132 -7.07 13.33 -5.30
N ALA A 133 -6.66 14.23 -4.40
CA ALA A 133 -5.49 14.00 -3.56
C ALA A 133 -5.63 12.72 -2.72
N ALA A 134 -6.77 12.54 -2.05
CA ALA A 134 -7.05 11.35 -1.24
C ALA A 134 -7.03 10.05 -2.06
N TYR A 135 -7.55 10.08 -3.30
CA TYR A 135 -7.52 8.91 -4.18
C TYR A 135 -6.09 8.48 -4.56
N TYR A 136 -5.24 9.44 -4.92
CA TYR A 136 -3.85 9.14 -5.28
C TYR A 136 -3.00 8.76 -4.07
N GLU A 137 -3.27 9.35 -2.90
CA GLU A 137 -2.64 8.98 -1.65
C GLU A 137 -2.95 7.53 -1.28
N SER A 138 -4.22 7.13 -1.33
CA SER A 138 -4.62 5.73 -1.12
C SER A 138 -3.92 4.77 -2.10
N LEU A 139 -3.84 5.13 -3.38
CA LEU A 139 -3.13 4.30 -4.36
C LEU A 139 -1.63 4.18 -4.05
N GLN A 140 -1.02 5.28 -3.62
CA GLN A 140 0.38 5.30 -3.21
C GLN A 140 0.63 4.44 -1.97
N ASP A 141 -0.26 4.50 -0.98
CA ASP A 141 -0.20 3.65 0.22
C ASP A 141 -0.30 2.16 -0.14
N HIS A 142 -1.19 1.79 -1.06
CA HIS A 142 -1.28 0.41 -1.55
C HIS A 142 0.02 -0.08 -2.19
N LEU A 143 0.67 0.77 -3.00
CA LEU A 143 1.98 0.45 -3.57
C LEU A 143 3.05 0.32 -2.47
N GLY A 144 2.98 1.17 -1.44
CA GLY A 144 3.80 1.08 -0.23
C GLY A 144 3.67 -0.29 0.44
N HIS A 145 2.44 -0.72 0.74
CA HIS A 145 2.17 -2.03 1.34
C HIS A 145 2.69 -3.20 0.50
N ILE A 146 2.54 -3.14 -0.83
CA ILE A 146 3.08 -4.17 -1.73
C ILE A 146 4.61 -4.21 -1.68
N SER A 147 5.26 -3.05 -1.64
CA SER A 147 6.71 -2.93 -1.52
C SER A 147 7.20 -3.53 -0.20
N GLU A 148 6.55 -3.18 0.91
CA GLU A 148 6.87 -3.72 2.24
C GLU A 148 6.67 -5.23 2.31
N ALA A 149 5.57 -5.75 1.76
CA ALA A 149 5.31 -7.18 1.71
C ALA A 149 6.39 -7.94 0.92
N ARG A 150 6.91 -7.36 -0.16
CA ARG A 150 8.01 -7.96 -0.93
C ARG A 150 9.29 -8.03 -0.09
N LEU A 151 9.65 -6.94 0.58
CA LEU A 151 10.81 -6.90 1.46
C LEU A 151 10.69 -7.95 2.59
N ALA A 152 9.51 -8.07 3.19
CA ALA A 152 9.26 -9.07 4.23
C ALA A 152 9.43 -10.51 3.71
N ILE A 153 8.97 -10.80 2.49
CA ILE A 153 9.15 -12.12 1.86
C ILE A 153 10.63 -12.42 1.60
N ASP A 154 11.38 -11.44 1.10
CA ASP A 154 12.80 -11.62 0.82
C ASP A 154 13.61 -11.85 2.11
N GLU A 155 13.26 -11.15 3.19
CA GLU A 155 13.82 -11.38 4.52
C GLU A 155 13.52 -12.81 5.03
N LEU A 156 12.27 -13.27 4.88
CA LEU A 156 11.89 -14.63 5.27
C LEU A 156 12.65 -15.71 4.47
N ARG A 157 12.91 -15.45 3.18
CA ARG A 157 13.72 -16.35 2.34
C ARG A 157 15.17 -16.40 2.80
N SER A 158 15.76 -15.23 3.06
CA SER A 158 17.12 -15.10 3.60
C SER A 158 17.26 -15.84 4.93
N GLU A 159 16.31 -15.61 5.84
CA GLU A 159 16.27 -16.25 7.16
C GLU A 159 16.10 -17.78 7.05
N HIS A 160 15.27 -18.25 6.12
CA HIS A 160 15.11 -19.69 5.87
C HIS A 160 16.42 -20.33 5.38
N GLU A 161 17.14 -19.67 4.47
CA GLU A 161 18.40 -20.16 3.96
C GLU A 161 19.50 -20.14 5.03
N ARG A 162 19.57 -19.08 5.84
CA ARG A 162 20.47 -19.01 7.01
C ARG A 162 20.21 -20.18 7.97
N ARG A 163 18.95 -20.42 8.34
CA ARG A 163 18.59 -21.55 9.21
C ARG A 163 18.92 -22.91 8.60
N ARG A 164 18.79 -23.06 7.27
CA ARG A 164 19.19 -24.29 6.58
C ARG A 164 20.70 -24.50 6.68
N GLN A 165 21.50 -23.47 6.43
CA GLN A 165 22.96 -23.54 6.53
C GLN A 165 23.43 -23.85 7.95
N GLU A 166 22.81 -23.25 8.96
CA GLU A 166 23.10 -23.52 10.37
C GLU A 166 22.83 -24.96 10.75
N ARG A 167 21.67 -25.52 10.36
CA ARG A 167 21.36 -26.94 10.60
C ARG A 167 22.39 -27.88 9.95
N LEU A 168 22.77 -27.62 8.70
CA LEU A 168 23.78 -28.42 8.02
C LEU A 168 25.15 -28.33 8.71
N ALA A 169 25.56 -27.14 9.15
CA ALA A 169 26.80 -26.94 9.89
C ALA A 169 26.76 -27.65 11.26
N GLU A 170 25.63 -27.60 11.96
CA GLU A 170 25.42 -28.32 13.22
C GLU A 170 25.49 -29.83 13.05
N GLU A 171 24.81 -30.39 12.05
CA GLU A 171 24.88 -31.81 11.74
C GLU A 171 26.31 -32.26 11.42
N GLN A 172 27.05 -31.45 10.66
CA GLN A 172 28.48 -31.73 10.39
C GLN A 172 29.31 -31.70 11.67
N ARG A 173 29.10 -30.70 12.54
CA ARG A 173 29.78 -30.63 13.85
C ARG A 173 29.44 -31.84 14.71
N GLN A 174 28.19 -32.25 14.76
CA GLN A 174 27.75 -33.42 15.52
C GLN A 174 28.37 -34.71 14.99
N ARG A 175 28.38 -34.94 13.68
CA ARG A 175 29.04 -36.10 13.06
C ARG A 175 30.53 -36.13 13.37
N GLN A 176 31.21 -34.99 13.27
CA GLN A 176 32.63 -34.89 13.62
C GLN A 176 32.88 -35.17 15.10
N ALA A 177 32.03 -34.67 16.00
CA ALA A 177 32.14 -34.93 17.43
C ALA A 177 31.94 -36.43 17.74
N GLN A 178 30.94 -37.08 17.14
CA GLN A 178 30.70 -38.52 17.29
C GLN A 178 31.89 -39.37 16.81
N MET A 179 32.45 -39.03 15.64
CA MET A 179 33.65 -39.69 15.13
C MET A 179 34.84 -39.53 16.07
N LYS A 180 35.09 -38.30 16.58
CA LYS A 180 36.16 -38.04 17.56
C LYS A 180 35.98 -38.85 18.84
N GLN A 181 34.78 -38.86 19.41
CA GLN A 181 34.46 -39.63 20.62
C GLN A 181 34.66 -41.14 20.40
N THR A 182 34.21 -41.66 19.27
CA THR A 182 34.39 -43.09 18.94
C THR A 182 35.87 -43.44 18.79
N LEU A 183 36.65 -42.58 18.12
CA LEU A 183 38.10 -42.75 18.01
C LEU A 183 38.80 -42.72 19.37
N GLU A 184 38.38 -41.84 20.27
CA GLU A 184 38.91 -41.75 21.64
C GLU A 184 38.63 -43.03 22.44
N ILE A 185 37.40 -43.56 22.38
CA ILE A 185 37.05 -44.84 22.99
C ILE A 185 37.92 -45.98 22.44
N MET A 186 38.14 -46.02 21.12
CA MET A 186 39.00 -47.04 20.50
C MET A 186 40.45 -46.93 20.96
N ARG A 187 40.98 -45.70 21.14
CA ARG A 187 42.33 -45.47 21.70
C ARG A 187 42.43 -45.94 23.15
N MET A 188 41.45 -45.62 23.99
CA MET A 188 41.41 -46.08 25.38
C MET A 188 41.36 -47.60 25.47
N LYS A 189 40.49 -48.26 24.69
CA LYS A 189 40.39 -49.73 24.62
C LYS A 189 41.70 -50.37 24.17
N LYS A 190 42.34 -49.81 23.14
CA LYS A 190 43.66 -50.27 22.66
C LYS A 190 44.72 -50.16 23.77
N HIS A 191 44.76 -49.03 24.49
CA HIS A 191 45.71 -48.85 25.58
C HIS A 191 45.46 -49.84 26.73
N ALA A 192 44.21 -50.05 27.12
CA ALA A 192 43.83 -51.00 28.16
C ALA A 192 44.23 -52.44 27.79
N MET A 193 43.93 -52.89 26.57
CA MET A 193 44.33 -54.20 26.06
C MET A 193 45.86 -54.40 26.09
N LEU A 194 46.63 -53.39 25.67
CA LEU A 194 48.10 -53.47 25.69
C LEU A 194 48.66 -53.53 27.12
N MET A 195 48.07 -52.79 28.06
CA MET A 195 48.46 -52.87 29.48
C MET A 195 48.12 -54.24 30.09
N GLU A 196 46.95 -54.80 29.76
CA GLU A 196 46.57 -56.14 30.19
C GLU A 196 47.53 -57.19 29.63
N GLN A 197 47.87 -57.12 28.33
CA GLN A 197 48.84 -58.02 27.69
C GLN A 197 50.22 -57.92 28.36
N ARG A 198 50.69 -56.69 28.65
CA ARG A 198 51.94 -56.45 29.37
C ARG A 198 51.90 -57.08 30.77
N ASN A 199 50.82 -56.86 31.53
CA ASN A 199 50.67 -57.39 32.88
C ASN A 199 50.62 -58.92 32.89
N ALA A 200 49.91 -59.53 31.94
CA ALA A 200 49.86 -60.98 31.78
C ALA A 200 51.24 -61.56 31.44
N ALA A 201 52.02 -60.90 30.58
CA ALA A 201 53.40 -61.31 30.28
C ALA A 201 54.31 -61.21 31.53
N LEU A 202 54.20 -60.13 32.31
CA LEU A 202 54.93 -59.97 33.57
C LEU A 202 54.54 -61.03 34.61
N GLN A 203 53.25 -61.35 34.73
CA GLN A 203 52.79 -62.43 35.62
C GLN A 203 53.34 -63.79 35.21
N ARG A 204 53.35 -64.11 33.90
CA ARG A 204 53.96 -65.34 33.38
C ARG A 204 55.45 -65.40 33.69
N PHE A 205 56.17 -64.29 33.52
CA PHE A 205 57.59 -64.19 33.83
C PHE A 205 57.86 -64.37 35.34
N GLN A 206 57.13 -63.68 36.21
CA GLN A 206 57.24 -63.86 37.66
C GLN A 206 56.92 -65.30 38.10
N HIS A 207 55.93 -65.93 37.47
CA HIS A 207 55.60 -67.32 37.74
C HIS A 207 56.73 -68.27 37.33
N GLN A 208 57.35 -68.05 36.16
CA GLN A 208 58.54 -68.80 35.73
C GLN A 208 59.73 -68.55 36.66
N GLU A 209 59.98 -67.32 37.11
CA GLU A 209 61.05 -67.01 38.06
C GLU A 209 60.81 -67.69 39.41
N MET A 210 59.58 -67.66 39.93
CA MET A 210 59.22 -68.34 41.18
C MET A 210 59.36 -69.86 41.07
N GLN A 211 58.97 -70.45 39.94
CA GLN A 211 59.19 -71.87 39.67
C GLN A 211 60.69 -72.20 39.57
N ALA A 212 61.49 -71.37 38.88
CA ALA A 212 62.94 -71.55 38.79
C ALA A 212 63.61 -71.42 40.16
N ARG A 213 63.22 -70.45 41.00
CA ARG A 213 63.69 -70.33 42.39
C ARG A 213 63.25 -71.52 43.24
N ARG A 214 62.01 -72.01 43.11
CA ARG A 214 61.56 -73.23 43.81
C ARG A 214 62.40 -74.45 43.43
N ASN A 215 62.70 -74.61 42.15
CA ASN A 215 63.53 -75.71 41.66
C ASN A 215 64.99 -75.55 42.12
N GLN A 216 65.51 -74.32 42.23
CA GLN A 216 66.85 -74.03 42.76
C GLN A 216 66.95 -74.30 44.27
N VAL A 217 65.93 -73.93 45.06
CA VAL A 217 65.87 -74.22 46.50
C VAL A 217 65.62 -75.72 46.74
N GLY A 218 64.87 -76.40 45.87
CA GLY A 218 64.71 -77.86 45.88
C GLY A 218 66.00 -78.62 45.54
N PHE A 219 66.80 -78.13 44.58
CA PHE A 219 68.12 -78.68 44.28
C PHE A 219 69.12 -78.49 45.43
N LEU A 220 69.03 -77.37 46.15
CA LEU A 220 69.84 -77.11 47.35
C LEU A 220 69.37 -77.91 48.58
N GLN A 221 68.12 -78.38 48.62
CA GLN A 221 67.65 -79.35 49.61
C GLN A 221 68.06 -80.80 49.28
N HIS A 222 68.35 -81.12 48.02
CA HIS A 222 68.82 -82.45 47.60
C HIS A 222 70.35 -82.62 47.61
N LEU A 223 71.11 -81.54 47.81
CA LEU A 223 72.58 -81.56 47.99
C LEU A 223 73.02 -81.55 49.46
N ILE A 224 72.08 -81.50 50.40
CA ILE A 224 72.33 -81.68 51.84
C ILE A 224 71.45 -82.83 52.33
N PHE A 225 71.75 -84.04 51.86
CA PHE A 225 71.57 -85.32 52.57
C PHE A 225 72.30 -86.42 51.81
#